data_AF-A0AAE3WKA2-F1
#
_entry.id   AF-A0AAE3WKA2-F1
#
_cell.length_a   1.000
_cell.length_b   1.000
_cell.length_c   1.000
_cell.angle_alpha   90.00
_cell.angle_beta   90.00
_cell.angle_gamma   90.00
#
_symmetry.space_group_name_H-M   'P 1'
#
loop_
_entity.id
_entity.type
_entity.pdbx_description
1 polymer ?
#
loop_
_entity_poly.entity_id
_entity_poly.type
_entity_poly.pdbx_seq_one_letter_code
_entity_poly.pdbx_strand_id
1 'polypeptide(L)'
;MILYEAIKYKYPDADPQKDFELRNDGDGSYINEWHLDVPKPTAEELKEWWEESQINPRYQPPLPLDYLAQEVAKEKLMRKQLEHQCDHLTNELKALKNEILLYKGESES
;
A
#
# COMPACT_ATOMS: atom_id res chain seq x y z
N MET A 1 14.13 -1.13 1.70
CA MET A 1 14.25 0.28 2.14
C MET A 1 13.57 1.15 1.11
N ILE A 2 12.75 2.12 1.54
CA ILE A 2 12.10 3.07 0.62
C ILE A 2 12.92 4.37 0.66
N LEU A 3 13.70 4.64 -0.39
CA LEU A 3 14.58 5.82 -0.45
C LEU A 3 13.81 7.14 -0.30
N TYR A 4 12.60 7.20 -0.86
CA TYR A 4 11.71 8.35 -0.73
C TYR A 4 11.46 8.70 0.75
N GLU A 5 11.08 7.71 1.55
CA GLU A 5 10.75 7.91 2.96
C GLU A 5 12.00 8.26 3.78
N ALA A 6 13.15 7.64 3.49
CA ALA A 6 14.42 7.97 4.14
C ALA A 6 14.84 9.43 3.89
N ILE A 7 14.78 9.89 2.63
CA ILE A 7 15.12 11.26 2.25
C ILE A 7 14.10 12.24 2.85
N LYS A 8 12.80 11.95 2.78
CA LYS A 8 11.75 12.81 3.34
C LYS A 8 11.74 12.85 4.87
N TYR A 9 12.23 11.82 5.55
CA TYR A 9 12.40 11.83 6.99
C TYR A 9 13.50 12.82 7.43
N LYS A 10 14.60 12.87 6.69
CA LYS A 10 15.71 13.80 6.95
C LYS A 10 15.42 15.22 6.46
N TYR A 11 14.87 15.32 5.25
CA TYR A 11 14.56 16.55 4.52
C TYR A 11 13.06 16.62 4.20
N PRO A 12 12.21 16.95 5.20
CA PRO A 12 10.75 16.97 5.03
C PRO A 12 10.28 18.00 4.00
N ASP A 13 11.03 19.08 3.81
CA ASP A 13 10.69 20.15 2.86
C ASP A 13 11.19 19.88 1.44
N ALA A 14 12.00 18.84 1.22
CA ALA A 14 12.53 18.53 -0.10
C ALA A 14 11.43 18.05 -1.06
N ASP A 15 11.42 18.64 -2.26
CA ASP A 15 10.52 18.33 -3.37
C ASP A 15 11.10 17.19 -4.23
N PRO A 16 10.47 16.00 -4.26
CA PRO A 16 10.93 14.83 -5.02
C PRO A 16 10.91 14.98 -6.55
N GLN A 17 10.48 16.14 -7.07
CA GLN A 17 10.50 16.45 -8.50
C GLN A 17 11.46 17.60 -8.84
N LYS A 18 11.96 18.33 -7.85
CA LYS A 18 12.88 19.48 -8.05
C LYS A 18 14.21 19.30 -7.35
N ASP A 19 14.17 18.79 -6.12
CA ASP A 19 15.32 18.73 -5.23
C ASP A 19 16.05 17.40 -5.34
N PHE A 20 15.35 16.32 -5.70
CA PHE A 20 15.96 15.02 -6.00
C PHE A 20 15.02 14.20 -6.89
N GLU A 21 15.56 13.45 -7.86
CA GLU A 21 14.76 12.55 -8.71
C GLU A 21 15.10 11.09 -8.36
N LEU A 22 14.07 10.29 -8.08
CA LEU A 22 14.22 8.84 -7.89
C LEU A 22 13.81 8.09 -9.16
N ARG A 23 14.63 7.14 -9.57
CA ARG A 23 14.33 6.19 -10.65
C ARG A 23 14.39 4.77 -10.15
N ASN A 24 13.74 3.87 -10.87
CA ASN A 24 13.74 2.45 -10.58
C ASN A 24 14.24 1.69 -11.82
N ASP A 25 15.32 0.92 -11.65
CA ASP A 25 15.93 0.10 -12.70
C ASP A 25 15.45 -1.37 -12.71
N GLY A 26 14.53 -1.72 -11.82
CA GLY A 26 14.00 -3.07 -11.64
C GLY A 26 14.64 -3.84 -10.48
N ASP A 27 15.81 -3.44 -9.99
CA ASP A 27 16.46 -4.02 -8.81
C ASP A 27 16.26 -3.14 -7.55
N GLY A 28 15.96 -1.86 -7.76
CA GLY A 28 15.55 -0.97 -6.69
C GLY A 28 15.36 0.47 -7.14
N SER A 29 14.87 1.30 -6.23
CA SER A 29 14.89 2.74 -6.45
C SER A 29 16.30 3.29 -6.16
N TYR A 30 16.79 4.21 -6.98
CA TYR A 30 18.06 4.92 -6.80
C TYR A 30 17.87 6.43 -7.04
N ILE A 31 18.78 7.23 -6.49
CA ILE A 31 18.82 8.69 -6.70
C ILE A 31 19.48 8.98 -8.04
N ASN A 32 18.68 9.36 -9.02
CA ASN A 32 19.10 9.77 -10.36
C ASN A 32 19.69 11.19 -10.34
N GLU A 33 18.94 12.15 -9.80
CA GLU A 33 19.36 13.54 -9.68
C GLU A 33 19.31 14.01 -8.23
N TRP A 34 20.20 14.94 -7.88
CA TRP A 34 20.31 15.52 -6.54
C TRP A 34 20.66 17.00 -6.67
N HIS A 35 19.72 17.85 -6.30
CA HIS A 35 19.77 19.31 -6.47
C HIS A 35 19.70 20.08 -5.13
N LEU A 36 19.67 19.38 -3.99
CA LEU A 36 19.78 20.02 -2.68
C LEU A 36 21.18 20.59 -2.46
N ASP A 37 21.27 21.71 -1.73
CA ASP A 37 22.53 22.36 -1.31
C ASP A 37 23.33 21.55 -0.26
N VAL A 38 23.03 20.26 -0.10
CA VAL A 38 23.67 19.33 0.81
C VAL A 38 24.31 18.19 0.02
N PRO A 39 25.37 17.54 0.53
CA PRO A 39 25.99 16.42 -0.17
C PRO A 39 24.99 15.29 -0.41
N LYS A 40 25.13 14.60 -1.57
CA LYS A 40 24.35 13.41 -1.88
C LYS A 40 24.60 12.35 -0.79
N PRO A 41 23.55 11.78 -0.18
CA PRO A 41 23.71 10.82 0.89
C PRO A 41 24.33 9.52 0.40
N THR A 42 25.09 8.88 1.27
CA THR A 42 25.63 7.54 1.08
C THR A 42 24.56 6.47 1.34
N ALA A 43 24.81 5.24 0.89
CA ALA A 43 23.89 4.12 1.10
C ALA A 43 23.71 3.78 2.59
N GLU A 44 24.74 3.97 3.41
CA GLU A 44 24.69 3.76 4.85
C GLU A 44 23.81 4.82 5.53
N GLU A 45 23.98 6.10 5.19
CA GLU A 45 23.14 7.19 5.72
C GLU A 45 21.66 7.00 5.32
N LEU A 46 21.38 6.60 4.09
CA LEU A 46 20.02 6.29 3.65
C LEU A 46 19.39 5.16 4.48
N LYS A 47 20.20 4.14 4.81
CA LYS A 47 19.77 3.01 5.63
C LYS A 47 19.50 3.44 7.07
N GLU A 48 20.37 4.24 7.66
CA GLU A 48 20.16 4.81 9.01
C GLU A 48 18.89 5.66 9.06
N TRP A 49 18.69 6.56 8.08
CA TRP A 49 17.48 7.39 8.04
C TRP A 49 16.20 6.57 7.85
N TRP A 50 16.28 5.48 7.09
CA TRP A 50 15.19 4.51 6.95
C TRP A 50 14.89 3.78 8.26
N GLU A 51 15.90 3.28 8.96
CA GLU A 51 15.71 2.60 10.24
C GLU A 51 15.16 3.57 11.31
N GLU A 52 15.67 4.79 11.36
CA GLU A 52 15.14 5.84 12.22
C GLU A 52 13.69 6.22 11.89
N SER A 53 13.32 6.30 10.61
CA SER A 53 11.95 6.64 10.22
C SER A 53 10.94 5.58 10.65
N GLN A 54 11.36 4.32 10.75
CA GLN A 54 10.54 3.22 11.25
C GLN A 54 10.37 3.26 12.77
N ILE A 55 11.40 3.68 13.51
CA ILE A 55 11.39 3.72 14.99
C ILE A 55 10.69 4.98 15.49
N ASN A 56 10.88 6.11 14.81
CA ASN A 56 10.33 7.41 15.19
C ASN A 56 9.66 8.07 13.97
N PRO A 57 8.40 7.74 13.67
CA PRO A 57 7.70 8.36 12.54
C PRO A 57 7.52 9.86 12.83
N ARG A 58 8.42 10.68 12.28
CA ARG A 58 8.22 12.13 12.21
C ARG A 58 6.92 12.39 11.47
N TYR A 59 6.09 13.28 12.02
CA TYR A 59 4.81 13.67 11.46
C TYR A 59 4.88 13.78 9.92
N GLN A 60 4.25 12.84 9.23
CA GLN A 60 4.16 12.86 7.78
C GLN A 60 3.07 13.88 7.41
N PRO A 61 3.39 14.95 6.67
CA PRO A 61 2.33 15.77 6.08
C PRO A 61 1.43 14.86 5.24
N PRO A 62 0.10 15.06 5.25
CA PRO A 62 -0.82 14.18 4.56
C PRO A 62 -0.38 14.00 3.10
N LEU A 63 -0.36 12.74 2.66
CA LEU A 63 -0.09 12.36 1.27
C LEU A 63 -0.89 13.28 0.33
N PRO A 64 -0.34 13.64 -0.85
CA PRO A 64 -1.05 14.50 -1.81
C PRO A 64 -2.49 14.02 -1.99
N LEU A 65 -3.46 14.95 -1.96
CA LEU A 65 -4.90 14.62 -1.96
C LEU A 65 -5.28 13.65 -3.08
N ASP A 66 -4.62 13.77 -4.23
CA ASP A 66 -4.81 12.89 -5.39
C ASP A 66 -4.39 11.44 -5.12
N TYR A 67 -3.31 11.23 -4.37
CA TYR A 67 -2.85 9.90 -3.95
C TYR A 67 -3.86 9.29 -2.96
N LEU A 68 -4.32 10.04 -1.97
CA LEU A 68 -5.34 9.56 -1.03
C LEU A 68 -6.67 9.26 -1.73
N ALA A 69 -7.07 10.09 -2.69
CA ALA A 69 -8.25 9.85 -3.51
C ALA A 69 -8.12 8.55 -4.34
N GLN A 70 -6.93 8.29 -4.89
CA GLN A 70 -6.64 7.06 -5.62
C GLN A 70 -6.70 5.82 -4.72
N GLU A 71 -6.08 5.87 -3.53
CA GLU A 71 -6.10 4.75 -2.59
C GLU A 71 -7.53 4.47 -2.08
N VAL A 72 -8.29 5.51 -1.75
CA VAL A 72 -9.71 5.38 -1.37
C VAL A 72 -10.55 4.79 -2.50
N ALA A 73 -10.26 5.13 -3.76
CA ALA A 73 -10.95 4.56 -4.91
C ALA A 73 -10.65 3.06 -5.08
N LYS A 74 -9.38 2.66 -4.91
CA LYS A 74 -8.96 1.25 -4.94
C LYS A 74 -9.62 0.45 -3.82
N GLU A 75 -9.61 0.96 -2.60
CA GLU A 75 -10.22 0.31 -1.44
C GLU A 75 -11.73 0.12 -1.64
N LYS A 76 -12.43 1.15 -2.14
CA LYS A 76 -13.86 1.05 -2.46
C LYS A 76 -14.16 -0.02 -3.52
N LEU A 77 -13.29 -0.17 -4.52
CA LEU A 77 -13.45 -1.19 -5.56
C LEU A 77 -13.26 -2.59 -4.98
N MET A 78 -12.19 -2.81 -4.22
CA MET A 78 -11.92 -4.08 -3.55
C MET A 78 -13.05 -4.48 -2.61
N ARG A 79 -13.56 -3.52 -1.82
CA ARG A 79 -14.69 -3.75 -0.92
C ARG A 79 -15.94 -4.20 -1.67
N LYS A 80 -16.29 -3.57 -2.78
CA LYS A 80 -17.43 -3.98 -3.62
C LYS A 80 -17.25 -5.39 -4.17
N GLN A 81 -16.04 -5.73 -4.60
CA GLN A 81 -15.74 -7.07 -5.09
C GLN A 81 -15.88 -8.12 -3.99
N LEU A 82 -15.42 -7.81 -2.77
CA LEU A 82 -15.56 -8.68 -1.61
C LEU A 82 -17.04 -8.84 -1.20
N GLU A 83 -17.82 -7.77 -1.17
CA GLU A 83 -19.26 -7.80 -0.87
C GLU A 83 -20.00 -8.74 -1.85
N HIS A 84 -19.72 -8.62 -3.15
CA HIS A 84 -20.28 -9.52 -4.15
C HIS A 84 -19.88 -10.99 -3.94
N GLN A 85 -18.63 -11.26 -3.57
CA GLN A 85 -18.18 -12.62 -3.25
C GLN A 85 -18.89 -13.18 -2.02
N CYS A 86 -19.08 -12.37 -0.98
CA CYS A 86 -19.82 -12.78 0.22
C CYS A 86 -21.29 -13.10 -0.09
N ASP A 87 -21.95 -12.30 -0.92
CA ASP A 87 -23.34 -12.54 -1.33
C ASP A 87 -23.46 -13.83 -2.14
N HIS A 88 -22.52 -14.08 -3.05
CA HIS A 88 -22.48 -15.30 -3.85
C HIS A 88 -22.31 -16.54 -2.96
N LEU A 89 -21.30 -16.56 -2.09
CA LEU A 89 -21.07 -17.67 -1.15
C LEU A 89 -22.28 -17.91 -0.23
N THR A 90 -22.93 -16.84 0.22
CA THR A 90 -24.14 -16.95 1.04
C THR A 90 -25.27 -17.66 0.30
N ASN A 91 -25.43 -17.39 -1.00
CA ASN A 91 -26.44 -18.06 -1.82
C ASN A 91 -26.08 -19.53 -2.09
N GLU A 92 -24.81 -19.84 -2.34
CA GLU A 92 -24.35 -21.23 -2.49
C GLU A 92 -24.57 -22.04 -1.21
N LEU A 93 -24.24 -21.47 -0.05
CA LEU A 93 -24.48 -22.12 1.25
C LEU A 93 -25.97 -22.40 1.49
N LYS A 94 -26.86 -21.48 1.08
CA LYS A 94 -28.31 -21.71 1.16
C LYS A 94 -28.75 -22.83 0.22
N ALA A 95 -28.22 -22.89 -1.00
CA ALA A 95 -28.53 -23.94 -1.97
C ALA A 95 -28.10 -25.32 -1.44
N LEU A 96 -26.84 -25.44 -1.00
CA LEU A 96 -26.31 -26.66 -0.40
C LEU A 96 -27.10 -27.11 0.84
N LYS A 97 -27.50 -26.17 1.69
CA LYS A 97 -28.34 -26.47 2.86
C LYS A 97 -29.68 -27.09 2.44
N ASN A 98 -30.32 -26.55 1.39
CA ASN A 98 -31.59 -27.07 0.88
C ASN A 98 -31.42 -28.46 0.26
N GLU A 99 -30.35 -28.68 -0.52
CA GLU A 99 -30.02 -30.00 -1.07
C GLU A 99 -29.82 -31.04 0.05
N ILE A 100 -29.06 -30.71 1.09
CA ILE A 100 -28.86 -31.60 2.25
C ILE A 100 -30.18 -31.94 2.95
N LEU A 101 -31.08 -30.97 3.09
CA LEU A 101 -32.42 -31.19 3.68
C LEU A 101 -33.27 -32.14 2.84
N LEU A 102 -33.25 -31.98 1.51
CA LEU A 102 -33.91 -32.90 0.58
C LEU A 102 -33.38 -34.32 0.72
N TYR A 103 -32.05 -34.51 0.65
CA TYR A 103 -31.45 -35.83 0.78
C TYR A 103 -31.72 -36.50 2.14
N LYS A 104 -31.74 -35.71 3.24
CA LYS A 104 -32.09 -36.25 4.56
C LYS A 104 -33.55 -36.67 4.66
N GLY A 105 -34.48 -35.91 4.07
CA GLY A 105 -35.90 -36.25 4.05
C GLY A 105 -36.20 -37.50 3.21
N GLU A 106 -35.47 -37.73 2.11
CA GLU A 106 -35.61 -38.92 1.27
C GLU A 106 -35.02 -40.19 1.92
N SER A 107 -34.06 -40.06 2.84
CA SER A 107 -33.44 -41.20 3.53
C SER A 107 -34.24 -41.78 4.72
N GLU A 108 -35.34 -41.14 5.11
CA GLU A 108 -36.21 -41.56 6.23
C GLU A 108 -37.54 -42.23 5.78
N SER A 109 -37.73 -42.49 4.48
CA SER A 109 -38.88 -43.24 3.91
C SER A 109 -38.48 -44.62 3.40
#